data_AF-A0A7S1NED9-F1
#
_entry.id   AF-A0A7S1NED9-F1
#
_cell.length_a   1.000
_cell.length_b   1.000
_cell.length_c   1.000
_cell.angle_alpha   90.00
_cell.angle_beta   90.00
_cell.angle_gamma   90.00
#
_symmetry.space_group_name_H-M   'P 1'
#
loop_
_entity.id
_entity.type
_entity.pdbx_description
1 polymer ?
#
loop_
_entity_poly.entity_id
_entity_poly.type
_entity_poly.pdbx_seq_one_letter_code
_entity_poly.pdbx_strand_id
1 'polypeptide(L)'
;LGNPFPVFPSNIDGQFQKAGFPDELVVTCHGDLHHLQCIHRPCPKASVRGPVEGGGAGDAGGGGRTGEDEAAGVWSADCIPGGLAALIDPGSLRFRDPASLQAAHFRCRCCGGLARPNVWFCKDRNFELRPSLVSRRQRYIEWLGEIHEAQRQLVVVECGGGMAIPSVRVEGEDAVEGAGPGSLLIRINPTDCKVPADRAVGLPFGAAEGIQRLVTAMAALRLPQPVQHKVSTSRAGSRSLPSLATGRPRVTG
;
A
#
# COMPACT_ATOMS: atom_id res chain seq x y z
N LEU A 1 19.65 9.86 -2.58
CA LEU A 1 18.69 10.00 -3.70
C LEU A 1 18.66 8.80 -4.67
N GLY A 2 19.39 7.71 -4.39
CA GLY A 2 19.27 6.44 -5.14
C GLY A 2 19.11 5.20 -4.26
N ASN A 3 18.90 5.38 -2.95
CA ASN A 3 18.56 4.29 -2.05
C ASN A 3 17.04 4.14 -2.03
N PRO A 4 16.52 2.91 -1.96
CA PRO A 4 15.11 2.69 -1.68
C PRO A 4 14.69 3.42 -0.41
N PHE A 5 13.51 4.02 -0.42
CA PHE A 5 12.94 4.72 0.72
C PHE A 5 11.53 4.19 1.00
N PRO A 6 11.11 4.15 2.27
CA PRO A 6 9.76 3.75 2.62
C PRO A 6 8.74 4.83 2.25
N VAL A 7 7.52 4.39 1.96
CA VAL A 7 6.34 5.25 1.77
C VAL A 7 5.27 4.88 2.78
N PHE A 8 4.67 5.88 3.42
CA PHE A 8 3.69 5.70 4.49
C PHE A 8 2.33 6.29 4.09
N PRO A 9 1.51 5.55 3.31
CA PRO A 9 0.19 6.03 2.91
C PRO A 9 -0.87 5.85 4.01
N SER A 10 -1.75 6.85 4.14
CA SER A 10 -3.10 6.67 4.68
C SER A 10 -4.12 6.21 3.64
N ASN A 11 -3.79 6.31 2.36
CA ASN A 11 -4.63 5.79 1.28
C ASN A 11 -4.70 4.25 1.36
N ILE A 12 -5.89 3.72 1.07
CA ILE A 12 -6.22 2.29 1.13
C ILE A 12 -6.37 1.64 -0.25
N ASP A 13 -6.03 2.38 -1.31
CA ASP A 13 -6.28 2.04 -2.72
C ASP A 13 -5.18 1.18 -3.38
N GLY A 14 -4.02 1.05 -2.73
CA GLY A 14 -2.85 0.31 -3.22
C GLY A 14 -2.15 0.97 -4.42
N GLN A 15 -2.24 2.29 -4.60
CA GLN A 15 -1.64 2.96 -5.77
C GLN A 15 -0.11 2.89 -5.79
N PHE A 16 0.56 2.85 -4.64
CA PHE A 16 2.03 2.69 -4.59
C PHE A 16 2.48 1.35 -5.17
N GLN A 17 1.80 0.26 -4.80
CA GLN A 17 2.06 -1.07 -5.35
C GLN A 17 1.80 -1.10 -6.86
N LYS A 18 0.69 -0.51 -7.31
CA LYS A 18 0.37 -0.41 -8.75
C LYS A 18 1.39 0.42 -9.53
N ALA A 19 2.03 1.40 -8.87
CA ALA A 19 3.13 2.17 -9.42
C ALA A 19 4.49 1.42 -9.39
N GLY A 20 4.52 0.20 -8.86
CA GLY A 20 5.72 -0.65 -8.82
C GLY A 20 6.62 -0.43 -7.59
N PHE A 21 6.12 0.19 -6.52
CA PHE A 21 6.86 0.21 -5.26
C PHE A 21 6.92 -1.20 -4.65
N PRO A 22 8.10 -1.63 -4.15
CA PRO A 22 8.21 -2.89 -3.43
C PRO A 22 7.32 -2.90 -2.18
N ASP A 23 6.59 -3.99 -1.95
CA ASP A 23 5.66 -4.11 -0.82
C ASP A 23 6.36 -3.90 0.52
N GLU A 24 7.61 -4.32 0.65
CA GLU A 24 8.41 -4.17 1.85
C GLU A 24 8.66 -2.70 2.23
N LEU A 25 8.58 -1.77 1.27
CA LEU A 25 8.77 -0.33 1.48
C LEU A 25 7.46 0.44 1.65
N VAL A 26 6.31 -0.17 1.35
CA VAL A 26 5.01 0.48 1.54
C VAL A 26 4.52 0.15 2.96
N VAL A 27 4.08 1.14 3.74
CA VAL A 27 3.55 0.94 5.10
C VAL A 27 2.19 1.62 5.22
N THR A 28 1.12 0.87 4.96
CA THR A 28 -0.26 1.37 5.06
C THR A 28 -0.70 1.46 6.51
N CYS A 29 -1.06 2.66 6.98
CA CYS A 29 -1.45 2.85 8.38
C CYS A 29 -2.92 2.50 8.69
N HIS A 30 -3.77 2.41 7.66
CA HIS A 30 -5.20 2.11 7.81
C HIS A 30 -5.62 0.78 7.19
N GLY A 31 -4.68 -0.09 6.84
CA GLY A 31 -4.97 -1.30 6.05
C GLY A 31 -5.21 -0.98 4.56
N ASP A 32 -5.99 -1.81 3.87
CA ASP A 32 -6.23 -1.65 2.43
C ASP A 32 -7.55 -2.29 1.95
N LEU A 33 -7.95 -1.96 0.71
CA LEU A 33 -9.14 -2.51 0.04
C LEU A 33 -8.90 -3.86 -0.66
N HIS A 34 -7.66 -4.32 -0.71
CA HIS A 34 -7.25 -5.55 -1.40
C HIS A 34 -7.29 -6.77 -0.50
N HIS A 35 -7.57 -6.59 0.79
CA HIS A 35 -7.72 -7.65 1.77
C HIS A 35 -9.08 -7.57 2.45
N LEU A 36 -9.64 -8.73 2.76
CA LEU A 36 -10.91 -8.91 3.44
C LEU A 36 -10.70 -9.53 4.81
N GLN A 37 -11.61 -9.21 5.72
CA GLN A 37 -11.72 -9.83 7.03
C GLN A 37 -13.20 -10.09 7.37
N CYS A 38 -13.43 -10.91 8.40
CA CYS A 38 -14.77 -11.06 8.96
C CYS A 38 -15.25 -9.75 9.63
N ILE A 39 -16.57 -9.49 9.62
CA ILE A 39 -17.16 -8.41 10.43
C ILE A 39 -17.16 -8.71 11.95
N HIS A 40 -17.04 -9.99 12.31
CA HIS A 40 -17.01 -10.44 13.71
C HIS A 40 -15.56 -10.60 14.19
N ARG A 41 -15.28 -10.08 15.39
CA ARG A 41 -14.03 -10.35 16.12
C ARG A 41 -14.34 -10.70 17.60
N PRO A 42 -13.90 -11.86 18.10
CA PRO A 42 -13.30 -12.95 17.34
C PRO A 42 -14.29 -13.53 16.32
N CYS A 43 -13.79 -14.04 15.20
CA CYS A 43 -14.63 -14.80 14.28
C CYS A 43 -15.00 -16.13 14.94
N PRO A 44 -16.29 -16.48 15.07
CA PRO A 44 -16.75 -17.60 15.90
C PRO A 44 -16.30 -18.98 15.40
N LYS A 45 -15.80 -19.07 14.16
CA LYS A 45 -15.30 -20.32 13.56
C LYS A 45 -13.88 -20.20 13.01
N ALA A 46 -13.14 -19.12 13.31
CA ALA A 46 -11.78 -18.94 12.78
C ALA A 46 -10.78 -19.97 13.35
N SER A 47 -11.01 -20.47 14.56
CA SER A 47 -10.19 -21.51 15.18
C SER A 47 -10.44 -22.94 14.64
N VAL A 48 -11.33 -23.12 13.66
CA VAL A 48 -11.91 -24.44 13.32
C VAL A 48 -11.34 -25.09 12.06
N ARG A 49 -10.54 -24.42 11.21
CA ARG A 49 -10.03 -25.08 9.97
C ARG A 49 -8.57 -24.78 9.61
N GLY A 50 -7.89 -25.87 9.24
CA GLY A 50 -6.62 -25.94 8.50
C GLY A 50 -6.80 -25.65 6.99
N PRO A 51 -5.84 -26.08 6.14
CA PRO A 51 -5.57 -25.48 4.83
C PRO A 51 -6.77 -25.52 3.88
N VAL A 52 -6.93 -24.43 3.11
CA VAL A 52 -8.01 -24.23 2.15
C VAL A 52 -7.79 -25.15 0.94
N GLU A 53 -8.58 -26.21 0.81
CA GLU A 53 -8.68 -26.96 -0.45
C GLU A 53 -9.57 -26.19 -1.45
N GLY A 54 -9.04 -25.85 -2.63
CA GLY A 54 -9.83 -25.32 -3.74
C GLY A 54 -9.40 -23.99 -4.37
N GLY A 55 -8.22 -23.45 -4.06
CA GLY A 55 -7.64 -22.34 -4.83
C GLY A 55 -6.96 -22.86 -6.08
N GLY A 56 -7.58 -22.69 -7.25
CA GLY A 56 -6.94 -22.96 -8.54
C GLY A 56 -5.62 -22.19 -8.65
N ALA A 57 -4.58 -22.87 -9.13
CA ALA A 57 -3.26 -22.30 -9.39
C ALA A 57 -3.35 -21.16 -10.42
N GLY A 58 -3.54 -19.94 -9.94
CA GLY A 58 -3.24 -18.72 -10.68
C GLY A 58 -1.75 -18.44 -10.57
N ASP A 59 -1.15 -18.14 -11.71
CA ASP A 59 0.29 -17.97 -11.93
C ASP A 59 1.01 -17.17 -10.85
N ALA A 60 2.15 -17.71 -10.43
CA ALA A 60 2.99 -17.22 -9.36
C ALA A 60 3.78 -15.98 -9.83
N GLY A 61 3.39 -14.81 -9.34
CA GLY A 61 4.05 -13.55 -9.66
C GLY A 61 4.03 -12.55 -8.50
N GLY A 62 4.50 -12.96 -7.32
CA GLY A 62 4.66 -12.07 -6.15
C GLY A 62 5.09 -12.87 -4.91
N GLY A 63 6.40 -12.88 -4.63
CA GLY A 63 7.01 -13.75 -3.62
C GLY A 63 6.55 -13.48 -2.18
N GLY A 64 5.94 -14.51 -1.57
CA GLY A 64 5.98 -14.83 -0.13
C GLY A 64 5.15 -13.94 0.82
N ARG A 65 4.27 -14.60 1.62
CA ARG A 65 3.61 -14.16 2.89
C ARG A 65 2.08 -14.18 2.93
N THR A 66 1.39 -14.60 1.87
CA THR A 66 -0.09 -14.71 1.87
C THR A 66 -0.64 -15.67 2.94
N GLY A 67 0.09 -16.75 3.26
CA GLY A 67 -0.35 -17.77 4.21
C GLY A 67 -0.43 -17.31 5.68
N GLU A 68 0.44 -16.39 6.11
CA GLU A 68 0.45 -15.91 7.51
C GLU A 68 -0.72 -14.95 7.78
N ASP A 69 -1.03 -14.08 6.82
CA ASP A 69 -2.20 -13.21 6.89
C ASP A 69 -3.50 -14.02 6.85
N GLU A 70 -3.57 -15.05 5.99
CA GLU A 70 -4.71 -15.96 5.94
C GLU A 70 -4.88 -16.73 7.26
N ALA A 71 -3.80 -17.17 7.88
CA ALA A 71 -3.82 -17.78 9.21
C ALA A 71 -4.31 -16.80 10.30
N ALA A 72 -4.06 -15.49 10.13
CA ALA A 72 -4.61 -14.44 10.98
C ALA A 72 -6.09 -14.10 10.67
N GLY A 73 -6.71 -14.74 9.67
CA GLY A 73 -8.11 -14.53 9.30
C GLY A 73 -8.33 -13.36 8.34
N VAL A 74 -7.29 -12.94 7.62
CA VAL A 74 -7.33 -11.89 6.60
C VAL A 74 -6.92 -12.48 5.24
N TRP A 75 -7.73 -12.31 4.20
CA TRP A 75 -7.51 -12.97 2.90
C TRP A 75 -7.65 -11.99 1.73
N SER A 76 -7.14 -12.36 0.55
CA SER A 76 -7.22 -11.51 -0.64
C SER A 76 -8.67 -11.21 -1.09
N ALA A 77 -8.92 -9.97 -1.50
CA ALA A 77 -10.17 -9.52 -2.10
C ALA A 77 -10.36 -9.95 -3.57
N ASP A 78 -9.39 -10.63 -4.19
CA ASP A 78 -9.46 -11.07 -5.60
C ASP A 78 -10.65 -11.99 -5.91
N CYS A 79 -11.28 -12.56 -4.89
CA CYS A 79 -12.51 -13.33 -5.06
C CYS A 79 -13.74 -12.47 -5.43
N ILE A 80 -13.67 -11.14 -5.28
CA ILE A 80 -14.74 -10.22 -5.65
C ILE A 80 -14.66 -9.93 -7.16
N PRO A 81 -15.71 -10.23 -7.93
CA PRO A 81 -15.70 -9.96 -9.37
C PRO A 81 -15.76 -8.46 -9.66
N GLY A 82 -15.18 -8.04 -10.79
CA GLY A 82 -15.40 -6.71 -11.34
C GLY A 82 -16.84 -6.50 -11.83
N GLY A 83 -17.18 -5.27 -12.24
CA GLY A 83 -18.46 -4.95 -12.87
C GLY A 83 -19.65 -4.78 -11.92
N LEU A 84 -19.44 -4.84 -10.60
CA LEU A 84 -20.51 -4.70 -9.60
C LEU A 84 -21.10 -3.29 -9.50
N ALA A 85 -20.47 -2.28 -10.10
CA ALA A 85 -20.93 -0.89 -10.07
C ALA A 85 -22.37 -0.73 -10.60
N ALA A 86 -22.78 -1.54 -11.59
CA ALA A 86 -24.14 -1.51 -12.12
C ALA A 86 -25.20 -1.94 -11.08
N LEU A 87 -24.81 -2.72 -10.07
CA LEU A 87 -25.67 -3.20 -9.00
C LEU A 87 -25.77 -2.22 -7.83
N ILE A 88 -24.97 -1.15 -7.84
CA ILE A 88 -24.91 -0.16 -6.77
C ILE A 88 -25.80 1.03 -7.15
N ASP A 89 -26.52 1.55 -6.15
CA ASP A 89 -27.18 2.84 -6.24
C ASP A 89 -26.16 3.95 -5.93
N PRO A 90 -25.85 4.85 -6.88
CA PRO A 90 -24.86 5.91 -6.68
C PRO A 90 -25.28 6.93 -5.62
N GLY A 91 -26.57 7.07 -5.32
CA GLY A 91 -27.05 8.01 -4.30
C GLY A 91 -26.81 7.52 -2.88
N SER A 92 -27.04 6.24 -2.62
CA SER A 92 -26.89 5.63 -1.28
C SER A 92 -25.58 4.88 -1.07
N LEU A 93 -24.83 4.59 -2.14
CA LEU A 93 -23.65 3.71 -2.13
C LEU A 93 -23.95 2.31 -1.57
N ARG A 94 -25.18 1.83 -1.79
CA ARG A 94 -25.63 0.48 -1.41
C ARG A 94 -25.96 -0.34 -2.64
N PHE A 95 -25.96 -1.67 -2.50
CA PHE A 95 -26.57 -2.52 -3.50
C PHE A 95 -28.06 -2.18 -3.65
N ARG A 96 -28.52 -2.08 -4.89
CA ARG A 96 -29.94 -1.88 -5.23
C ARG A 96 -30.80 -3.02 -4.69
N ASP A 97 -30.27 -4.24 -4.75
CA ASP A 97 -30.83 -5.43 -4.10
C ASP A 97 -29.89 -5.92 -2.99
N PRO A 98 -30.30 -5.85 -1.71
CA PRO A 98 -29.54 -6.39 -0.58
C PRO A 98 -29.20 -7.88 -0.70
N ALA A 99 -29.94 -8.67 -1.48
CA ALA A 99 -29.64 -10.08 -1.72
C ALA A 99 -28.26 -10.27 -2.40
N SER A 100 -27.74 -9.24 -3.09
CA SER A 100 -26.38 -9.24 -3.65
C SER A 100 -25.31 -9.57 -2.60
N LEU A 101 -25.51 -9.17 -1.35
CA LEU A 101 -24.60 -9.46 -0.24
C LEU A 101 -24.58 -10.94 0.17
N GLN A 102 -25.51 -11.77 -0.32
CA GLN A 102 -25.50 -13.22 -0.05
C GLN A 102 -24.47 -13.98 -0.89
N ALA A 103 -23.90 -13.35 -1.92
CA ALA A 103 -22.85 -13.95 -2.74
C ALA A 103 -21.63 -14.35 -1.90
N ALA A 104 -21.01 -15.48 -2.22
CA ALA A 104 -19.93 -16.07 -1.43
C ALA A 104 -18.72 -15.15 -1.22
N HIS A 105 -18.40 -14.28 -2.18
CA HIS A 105 -17.29 -13.33 -2.10
C HIS A 105 -17.53 -12.19 -1.08
N PHE A 106 -18.77 -12.00 -0.62
CA PHE A 106 -19.12 -11.10 0.49
C PHE A 106 -19.26 -11.83 1.83
N ARG A 107 -18.84 -13.10 1.90
CA ARG A 107 -19.00 -13.94 3.08
C ARG A 107 -17.66 -14.40 3.63
N CYS A 108 -17.57 -14.46 4.95
CA CYS A 108 -16.44 -15.01 5.65
C CYS A 108 -16.33 -16.51 5.34
N ARG A 109 -15.14 -16.92 4.90
CA ARG A 109 -14.81 -18.31 4.56
C ARG A 109 -14.96 -19.28 5.74
N CYS A 110 -14.92 -18.77 6.97
CA CYS A 110 -14.99 -19.58 8.19
C CYS A 110 -16.41 -19.69 8.76
N CYS A 111 -17.09 -18.56 8.98
CA CYS A 111 -18.39 -18.55 9.66
C CYS A 111 -19.60 -18.28 8.76
N GLY A 112 -19.40 -17.86 7.50
CA GLY A 112 -20.48 -17.45 6.60
C GLY A 112 -21.10 -16.08 6.95
N GLY A 113 -20.60 -15.38 7.98
CA GLY A 113 -20.94 -13.98 8.25
C GLY A 113 -20.47 -13.05 7.13
N LEU A 114 -20.79 -11.76 7.18
CA LEU A 114 -20.32 -10.82 6.15
C LEU A 114 -18.79 -10.66 6.21
N ALA A 115 -18.18 -10.54 5.04
CA ALA A 115 -16.81 -10.08 4.88
C ALA A 115 -16.83 -8.56 4.66
N ARG A 116 -15.76 -7.90 5.11
CA ARG A 116 -15.55 -6.47 4.88
C ARG A 116 -14.08 -6.22 4.50
N PRO A 117 -13.78 -5.10 3.83
CA PRO A 117 -12.39 -4.68 3.64
C PRO A 117 -11.63 -4.62 4.97
N ASN A 118 -10.37 -5.04 4.97
CA ASN A 118 -9.44 -4.91 6.09
C ASN A 118 -8.92 -3.47 6.16
N VAL A 119 -9.83 -2.57 6.51
CA VAL A 119 -9.57 -1.14 6.68
C VAL A 119 -9.88 -0.75 8.12
N TRP A 120 -8.89 -0.14 8.78
CA TRP A 120 -9.04 0.38 10.12
C TRP A 120 -9.63 1.79 10.08
N PHE A 121 -10.71 1.99 10.84
CA PHE A 121 -11.23 3.31 11.18
C PHE A 121 -11.12 3.51 12.69
N CYS A 122 -10.93 4.75 13.16
CA CYS A 122 -10.49 5.10 14.52
C CYS A 122 -11.25 4.50 15.72
N LYS A 123 -12.38 3.82 15.52
CA LYS A 123 -13.19 3.14 16.56
C LYS A 123 -13.37 1.65 16.31
N ASP A 124 -12.67 1.11 15.32
CA ASP A 124 -12.81 -0.25 14.87
C ASP A 124 -12.00 -1.21 15.74
N ARG A 125 -12.69 -1.79 16.73
CA ARG A 125 -12.14 -2.83 17.61
C ARG A 125 -12.04 -4.20 16.94
N ASN A 126 -12.68 -4.34 15.77
CA ASN A 126 -12.75 -5.60 15.03
C ASN A 126 -11.69 -5.65 13.92
N PHE A 127 -10.85 -4.63 13.79
CA PHE A 127 -9.76 -4.65 12.83
C PHE A 127 -8.79 -5.79 13.17
N GLU A 128 -8.49 -6.61 12.17
CA GLU A 128 -7.55 -7.70 12.31
C GLU A 128 -6.20 -7.27 11.77
N LEU A 129 -5.17 -7.44 12.59
CA LEU A 129 -3.80 -7.07 12.21
C LEU A 129 -3.21 -8.15 11.33
N ARG A 130 -2.68 -7.74 10.18
CA ARG A 130 -1.96 -8.62 9.27
C ARG A 130 -0.50 -8.76 9.71
N PRO A 131 -0.01 -9.99 10.00
CA PRO A 131 1.40 -10.23 10.29
C PRO A 131 2.34 -9.57 9.26
N SER A 132 2.01 -9.64 7.98
CA SER A 132 2.84 -9.01 6.93
C SER A 132 2.95 -7.49 7.08
N LEU A 133 1.85 -6.79 7.43
CA LEU A 133 1.84 -5.35 7.69
C LEU A 133 2.61 -5.01 8.97
N VAL A 134 2.52 -5.85 10.01
CA VAL A 134 3.30 -5.68 11.24
C VAL A 134 4.79 -5.76 10.95
N SER A 135 5.24 -6.78 10.20
CA SER A 135 6.65 -6.90 9.80
C SER A 135 7.13 -5.75 8.91
N ARG A 136 6.25 -5.20 8.05
CA ARG A 136 6.57 -4.01 7.24
C ARG A 136 6.74 -2.77 8.10
N ARG A 137 5.84 -2.54 9.06
CA ARG A 137 5.94 -1.43 10.01
C ARG A 137 7.19 -1.55 10.90
N GLN A 138 7.52 -2.75 11.34
CA GLN A 138 8.72 -3.01 12.13
C GLN A 138 10.00 -2.62 11.38
N ARG A 139 10.15 -3.06 10.12
CA ARG A 139 11.29 -2.68 9.27
C ARG A 139 11.37 -1.17 9.01
N TYR A 140 10.24 -0.50 8.89
CA TYR A 140 10.20 0.95 8.77
C TYR A 140 10.69 1.67 10.03
N ILE A 141 10.32 1.18 11.22
CA ILE A 141 10.80 1.71 12.50
C ILE A 141 12.31 1.48 12.64
N GLU A 142 12.80 0.28 12.28
CA GLU A 142 14.23 -0.04 12.27
C GLU A 142 15.00 0.90 11.35
N TRP A 143 14.49 1.15 10.14
CA TRP A 143 15.09 2.10 9.20
C TRP A 143 15.15 3.54 9.74
N LEU A 144 14.12 4.01 10.44
CA LEU A 144 14.17 5.31 11.12
C LEU A 144 15.23 5.32 12.23
N GLY A 145 15.35 4.22 12.99
CA GLY A 145 16.39 4.02 14.00
C GLY A 145 17.79 4.10 13.40
N GLU A 146 18.04 3.44 12.27
CA GLU A 146 19.32 3.48 11.56
C GLU A 146 19.70 4.91 11.12
N ILE A 147 18.72 5.72 10.68
CA ILE A 147 18.95 7.13 10.33
C ILE A 147 19.38 7.92 11.56
N HIS A 148 18.67 7.75 12.67
CA HIS A 148 18.98 8.42 13.93
C HIS A 148 20.37 8.01 14.44
N GLU A 149 20.66 6.71 14.55
CA GLU A 149 21.93 6.20 15.05
C GLU A 149 23.12 6.64 14.19
N ALA A 150 22.94 6.65 12.87
CA ALA A 150 23.97 7.13 11.94
C ALA A 150 24.04 8.66 11.85
N GLN A 151 23.21 9.40 12.61
CA GLN A 151 23.11 10.87 12.60
C GLN A 151 22.94 11.43 11.18
N ARG A 152 22.14 10.72 10.36
CA ARG A 152 21.84 11.12 8.98
C ARG A 152 20.68 12.10 8.94
N GLN A 153 20.64 12.93 7.91
CA GLN A 153 19.54 13.86 7.68
C GLN A 153 18.40 13.17 6.95
N LEU A 154 17.19 13.29 7.48
CA LEU A 154 15.95 12.83 6.86
C LEU A 154 15.18 14.01 6.27
N VAL A 155 14.70 13.86 5.03
CA VAL A 155 13.70 14.75 4.46
C VAL A 155 12.42 13.97 4.25
N VAL A 156 11.34 14.38 4.94
CA VAL A 156 10.01 13.81 4.76
C VAL A 156 9.23 14.67 3.77
N VAL A 157 8.67 14.04 2.74
CA VAL A 157 7.79 14.72 1.78
C VAL A 157 6.36 14.22 1.99
N GLU A 158 5.56 15.01 2.72
CA GLU A 158 4.16 14.74 2.98
C GLU A 158 3.30 15.31 1.85
N CYS A 159 2.48 14.45 1.22
CA CYS A 159 1.62 14.83 0.10
C CYS A 159 0.15 14.65 0.45
N GLY A 160 -0.62 15.73 0.44
CA GLY A 160 -2.08 15.67 0.57
C GLY A 160 -2.60 15.31 1.95
N GLY A 161 -1.74 15.25 2.98
CA GLY A 161 -2.17 15.07 4.36
C GLY A 161 -3.08 16.21 4.78
N GLY A 162 -4.30 15.93 5.19
CA GLY A 162 -5.28 16.91 5.68
C GLY A 162 -5.46 16.86 7.19
N MET A 163 -6.32 17.71 7.74
CA MET A 163 -6.60 17.73 9.19
C MET A 163 -7.68 16.73 9.65
N ALA A 164 -8.50 16.22 8.74
CA ALA A 164 -9.61 15.30 9.09
C ALA A 164 -9.12 13.94 9.59
N ILE A 165 -8.03 13.41 8.99
CA ILE A 165 -7.36 12.17 9.39
C ILE A 165 -5.85 12.45 9.41
N PRO A 166 -5.29 12.89 10.54
CA PRO A 166 -3.93 13.43 10.60
C PRO A 166 -2.85 12.35 10.73
N SER A 167 -3.13 11.06 10.49
CA SER A 167 -2.17 9.97 10.75
C SER A 167 -0.83 10.15 10.03
N VAL A 168 -0.84 10.59 8.77
CA VAL A 168 0.41 10.87 8.03
C VAL A 168 1.12 12.13 8.51
N ARG A 169 0.39 13.09 9.11
CA ARG A 169 0.97 14.31 9.68
C ARG A 169 1.75 13.99 10.94
N VAL A 170 1.11 13.25 11.85
CA VAL A 170 1.72 12.81 13.10
C VAL A 170 2.97 11.99 12.78
N GLU A 171 2.86 10.99 11.91
CA GLU A 171 4.02 10.19 11.51
C GLU A 171 5.14 11.03 10.86
N GLY A 172 4.80 11.98 9.98
CA GLY A 172 5.80 12.82 9.33
C GLY A 172 6.51 13.77 10.29
N GLU A 173 5.79 14.34 11.26
CA GLU A 173 6.34 15.21 12.30
C GLU A 173 7.22 14.40 13.26
N ASP A 174 6.74 13.25 13.75
CA ASP A 174 7.47 12.33 14.65
C ASP A 174 8.75 11.81 13.99
N ALA A 175 8.71 11.45 12.69
CA ALA A 175 9.89 10.96 11.97
C ALA A 175 10.99 12.04 11.85
N VAL A 176 10.61 13.29 11.59
CA VAL A 176 11.57 14.41 11.50
C VAL A 176 12.11 14.81 12.87
N GLU A 177 11.28 14.72 13.91
CA GLU A 177 11.72 14.93 15.29
C GLU A 177 12.73 13.85 15.70
N GLY A 178 12.37 12.58 15.52
CA GLY A 178 13.20 11.42 15.89
C GLY A 178 14.52 11.33 15.11
N ALA A 179 14.55 11.71 13.84
CA ALA A 179 15.76 11.69 13.02
C ALA A 179 16.82 12.75 13.44
N GLY A 180 16.45 13.74 14.25
CA GLY A 180 17.38 14.74 14.78
C GLY A 180 17.46 16.06 13.97
N PRO A 181 18.24 17.05 14.43
CA PRO A 181 18.07 18.47 14.10
C PRO A 181 18.34 18.84 12.64
N GLY A 182 19.07 18.01 11.89
CA GLY A 182 19.32 18.22 10.46
C GLY A 182 18.19 17.77 9.53
N SER A 183 17.09 17.24 10.09
CA SER A 183 15.96 16.69 9.32
C SER A 183 14.87 17.73 9.07
N LEU A 184 14.15 17.59 7.95
CA LEU A 184 13.17 18.56 7.45
C LEU A 184 11.87 17.90 6.97
N LEU A 185 10.73 18.50 7.31
CA LEU A 185 9.42 18.16 6.74
C LEU A 185 9.05 19.12 5.59
N ILE A 186 8.67 18.57 4.43
CA ILE A 186 8.06 19.31 3.33
C ILE A 186 6.61 18.86 3.21
N ARG A 187 5.66 19.75 3.49
CA ARG A 187 4.22 19.46 3.42
C ARG A 187 3.61 20.11 2.19
N ILE A 188 3.09 19.29 1.26
CA ILE A 188 2.43 19.74 0.03
C ILE A 188 0.93 19.50 0.16
N ASN A 189 0.16 20.59 0.27
CA ASN A 189 -1.30 20.53 0.31
C ASN A 189 -1.89 21.88 -0.15
N PRO A 190 -2.89 21.93 -1.05
CA PRO A 190 -3.46 23.21 -1.52
C PRO A 190 -4.07 24.08 -0.43
N THR A 191 -4.65 23.48 0.62
CA THR A 191 -5.39 24.20 1.66
C THR A 191 -4.74 24.04 3.04
N ASP A 192 -4.34 22.82 3.40
CA ASP A 192 -3.86 22.50 4.75
C ASP A 192 -2.31 22.54 4.85
N CYS A 193 -1.60 23.35 4.06
CA CYS A 193 -0.12 23.32 4.03
C CYS A 193 0.58 23.87 5.29
N LYS A 194 -0.14 24.38 6.29
CA LYS A 194 0.48 24.93 7.51
C LYS A 194 1.27 23.85 8.26
N VAL A 195 2.40 24.25 8.82
CA VAL A 195 3.31 23.39 9.57
C VAL A 195 3.52 23.95 10.98
N PRO A 196 3.53 23.10 12.03
CA PRO A 196 3.73 23.54 13.40
C PRO A 196 5.20 23.60 13.83
N ALA A 197 6.12 23.02 13.05
CA ALA A 197 7.53 22.86 13.39
C ALA A 197 8.43 23.91 12.70
N ASP A 198 9.51 24.28 13.38
CA ASP A 198 10.59 25.13 12.89
C ASP A 198 11.37 24.50 11.73
N ARG A 199 11.44 23.17 11.72
CA ARG A 199 12.08 22.35 10.69
C ARG A 199 11.09 21.81 9.66
N ALA A 200 10.16 22.67 9.23
CA ALA A 200 9.16 22.32 8.26
C ALA A 200 8.84 23.45 7.28
N VAL A 201 8.47 23.07 6.05
CA VAL A 201 8.05 23.99 5.00
C VAL A 201 6.70 23.55 4.44
N GLY A 202 5.74 24.47 4.45
CA GLY A 202 4.43 24.31 3.84
C GLY A 202 4.38 24.82 2.40
N LEU A 203 3.91 24.00 1.47
CA LEU A 203 3.76 24.33 0.06
C LEU A 203 2.28 24.25 -0.37
N PRO A 204 1.65 25.37 -0.77
CA PRO A 204 0.23 25.45 -1.10
C PRO A 204 -0.06 24.96 -2.54
N PHE A 205 0.37 23.75 -2.88
CA PHE A 205 0.20 23.16 -4.21
C PHE A 205 -0.50 21.81 -4.12
N GLY A 206 -1.07 21.36 -5.25
CA GLY A 206 -1.43 19.95 -5.40
C GLY A 206 -0.18 19.07 -5.38
N ALA A 207 -0.30 17.82 -4.90
CA ALA A 207 0.84 16.91 -4.73
C ALA A 207 1.70 16.76 -6.00
N ALA A 208 1.06 16.50 -7.15
CA ALA A 208 1.75 16.34 -8.42
C ALA A 208 2.50 17.62 -8.84
N GLU A 209 1.86 18.78 -8.71
CA GLU A 209 2.48 20.07 -9.03
C GLU A 209 3.65 20.38 -8.08
N GLY A 210 3.46 20.18 -6.77
CA GLY A 210 4.50 20.41 -5.77
C GLY A 210 5.73 19.52 -5.98
N ILE A 211 5.54 18.23 -6.26
CA ILE A 211 6.64 17.32 -6.58
C ILE A 211 7.36 17.77 -7.86
N GLN A 212 6.63 18.13 -8.92
CA GLN A 212 7.23 18.60 -10.16
C GLN A 212 8.06 19.87 -9.96
N ARG A 213 7.59 20.80 -9.13
CA ARG A 213 8.33 22.02 -8.75
C ARG A 213 9.61 21.68 -7.98
N LEU A 214 9.55 20.75 -7.03
CA LEU A 214 10.73 20.28 -6.29
C LEU A 214 11.77 19.66 -7.23
N VAL A 215 11.35 18.74 -8.10
CA VAL A 215 12.25 18.11 -9.09
C VAL A 215 12.88 19.16 -10.01
N THR A 216 12.09 20.12 -10.48
CA THR A 216 12.58 21.22 -11.33
C THR A 216 13.61 22.09 -10.59
N ALA A 217 13.35 22.43 -9.33
CA ALA A 217 14.28 23.19 -8.50
C ALA A 217 15.58 22.40 -8.22
N MET A 218 15.47 21.10 -7.95
CA MET A 218 16.63 20.22 -7.78
C MET A 218 17.49 20.18 -9.04
N ALA A 219 16.87 20.09 -10.22
CA ALA A 219 17.59 20.12 -11.49
C ALA A 219 18.31 21.47 -11.72
N ALA A 220 17.64 22.59 -11.43
CA ALA A 220 18.23 23.93 -11.53
C ALA A 220 19.43 24.10 -10.59
N LEU A 221 19.38 23.50 -9.40
CA LEU A 221 20.46 23.47 -8.41
C LEU A 221 21.52 22.39 -8.69
N ARG A 222 21.40 21.64 -9.79
CA ARG A 222 22.30 20.53 -10.16
C ARG A 222 22.42 19.46 -9.07
N LEU A 223 21.36 19.26 -8.29
CA LEU A 223 21.30 18.20 -7.28
C LEU A 223 21.06 16.85 -7.95
N PRO A 224 21.49 15.73 -7.33
CA PRO A 224 21.16 14.39 -7.82
C PRO A 224 19.66 14.24 -8.02
N GLN A 225 19.25 13.67 -9.15
CA GLN A 225 17.84 13.47 -9.44
C GLN A 225 17.34 12.19 -8.77
N PRO A 226 16.07 12.14 -8.34
CA PRO A 226 15.49 10.92 -7.80
C PRO A 226 15.54 9.81 -8.85
N VAL A 227 15.96 8.61 -8.43
CA VAL A 227 15.96 7.43 -9.30
C VAL A 227 14.52 7.09 -9.65
N GLN A 228 14.20 7.03 -10.95
CA GLN A 228 12.90 6.55 -11.38
C GLN A 228 12.83 5.04 -11.15
N HIS A 229 11.96 4.61 -10.25
CA HIS A 229 11.49 3.22 -10.28
C HIS A 229 10.77 3.04 -11.62
N LYS A 230 11.34 2.25 -12.54
CA LYS A 230 10.74 1.99 -13.84
C LYS A 230 9.36 1.37 -13.61
N VAL A 231 8.31 2.14 -13.85
CA VAL A 231 6.96 1.63 -14.03
C VAL A 231 7.00 0.78 -15.29
N SER A 232 7.01 -0.55 -15.14
CA SER A 232 6.72 -1.46 -16.25
C SER A 232 5.26 -1.23 -16.65
N THR A 233 5.02 -0.24 -17.51
CA THR A 233 3.75 -0.13 -18.20
C THR A 233 3.70 -1.27 -19.21
N SER A 234 3.15 -2.41 -18.83
CA SER A 234 2.67 -3.39 -19.80
C SER A 234 1.45 -2.81 -20.50
N ARG A 235 1.70 -1.89 -21.45
CA ARG A 235 0.72 -1.61 -22.49
C ARG A 235 0.52 -2.91 -23.27
N ALA A 236 -0.71 -3.38 -23.26
CA ALA A 236 -1.20 -4.45 -24.12
C ALA A 236 -0.65 -4.27 -25.54
N GLY A 237 0.11 -5.26 -26.00
CA GLY A 237 0.65 -5.32 -27.34
C GLY A 237 0.89 -6.78 -27.66
N SER A 238 0.00 -7.36 -28.46
CA SER A 238 0.15 -8.71 -29.01
C SER A 238 1.53 -8.86 -29.62
N ARG A 239 2.37 -9.72 -29.03
CA ARG A 239 3.56 -10.25 -29.70
C ARG A 239 3.44 -11.75 -29.70
N SER A 240 3.22 -12.27 -30.90
CA SER A 240 3.39 -13.65 -31.29
C SER A 240 4.75 -14.16 -30.79
N LEU A 241 4.73 -15.35 -30.18
CA LEU A 241 5.91 -16.07 -29.74
C LEU A 241 6.81 -16.39 -30.95
N PRO A 242 8.13 -16.11 -30.92
CA PRO A 242 9.03 -16.65 -31.91
C PRO A 242 9.23 -18.16 -31.68
N SER A 243 9.08 -18.92 -32.76
CA SER A 243 9.39 -20.35 -32.86
C SER A 243 10.84 -20.62 -32.44
N LEU A 244 11.03 -21.50 -31.46
CA LEU A 244 12.34 -22.05 -31.09
C LEU A 244 12.83 -22.99 -32.20
N ALA A 245 13.71 -22.49 -33.05
CA ALA A 245 14.49 -23.31 -33.97
C ALA A 245 15.54 -24.12 -33.17
N THR A 246 15.42 -25.44 -33.22
CA THR A 246 16.34 -26.41 -32.62
C THR A 246 17.59 -26.56 -33.48
N GLY A 247 18.65 -25.82 -33.14
CA GLY A 247 19.99 -26.02 -33.71
C GLY A 247 20.90 -26.75 -32.72
N ARG A 248 21.17 -28.04 -32.95
CA ARG A 248 22.22 -28.80 -32.22
C ARG A 248 23.62 -28.31 -32.65
N PRO A 249 24.58 -28.12 -31.73
CA PRO A 249 25.96 -27.92 -32.11
C PRO A 249 26.61 -29.25 -32.51
N ARG A 250 27.36 -29.24 -33.62
CA ARG A 250 28.25 -30.31 -34.07
C ARG A 250 29.46 -30.37 -33.13
N VAL A 251 29.68 -31.51 -32.50
CA VAL A 251 30.91 -31.81 -31.74
C VAL A 251 31.98 -32.27 -32.74
N THR A 252 33.14 -31.62 -32.72
CA THR A 252 34.38 -32.10 -33.33
C THR A 252 35.26 -32.69 -32.24
N GLY A 253 35.61 -33.96 -32.38
CA GLY A 253 36.43 -34.76 -31.47
C GLY A 253 36.20 -36.23 -31.76
#